data_AF-A0A482D469-F1
#
_entry.id   AF-A0A482D469-F1
#
_cell.length_a   1.000
_cell.length_b   1.000
_cell.length_c   1.000
_cell.angle_alpha   90.00
_cell.angle_beta   90.00
_cell.angle_gamma   90.00
#
_symmetry.space_group_name_H-M   'P 1'
#
loop_
_entity.id
_entity.type
_entity.pdbx_description
1 polymer ?
#
loop_
_entity_poly.entity_id
_entity_poly.type
_entity_poly.pdbx_seq_one_letter_code
_entity_poly.pdbx_strand_id
1 'polypeptide(L)'
;MEEKTETAKKQFTYRGKTIEELKSMEVREFSRYLKSRARRTIIRQFDDVGKFVNRAKEKITKNKQIRTHRRDLIIVPQMIGMRIGVHNGKTFIPVDIIGEMLGHRLGEFSLTRGKIKHGKAGVGATKGTKALSKK
;
A
#
# COMPACT_ATOMS: atom_id res chain seq x y z
N MET A 1 -28.26 -31.41 -7.65
CA MET A 1 -28.00 -30.36 -6.64
C MET A 1 -26.58 -30.61 -6.16
N GLU A 2 -25.60 -29.89 -6.71
CA GLU A 2 -24.20 -30.03 -6.29
C GLU A 2 -23.97 -29.18 -5.03
N GLU A 3 -23.82 -29.85 -3.89
CA GLU A 3 -23.30 -29.23 -2.68
C GLU A 3 -21.80 -28.99 -2.87
N LYS A 4 -21.41 -27.74 -3.15
CA LYS A 4 -20.02 -27.33 -3.03
C LYS A 4 -19.69 -27.23 -1.55
N THR A 5 -18.94 -28.20 -1.02
CA THR A 5 -18.30 -28.09 0.28
C THR A 5 -17.31 -26.91 0.25
N GLU A 6 -17.71 -25.75 0.76
CA GLU A 6 -16.83 -24.60 0.89
C GLU A 6 -15.74 -24.91 1.92
N THR A 7 -14.50 -25.11 1.45
CA THR A 7 -13.35 -25.23 2.34
C THR A 7 -13.24 -23.93 3.16
N ALA A 8 -13.28 -24.03 4.49
CA ALA A 8 -13.21 -22.86 5.37
C ALA A 8 -11.96 -22.02 5.07
N LYS A 9 -12.15 -20.77 4.63
CA LYS A 9 -11.04 -19.84 4.39
C LYS A 9 -10.29 -19.63 5.69
N LYS A 10 -8.97 -19.87 5.69
CA LYS A 10 -8.10 -19.58 6.84
C LYS A 10 -8.26 -18.11 7.22
N GLN A 11 -8.59 -17.85 8.48
CA GLN A 11 -8.68 -16.49 9.01
C GLN A 11 -7.30 -15.83 8.96
N PHE A 12 -7.21 -14.64 8.36
CA PHE A 12 -5.96 -13.89 8.32
C PHE A 12 -5.62 -13.35 9.70
N THR A 13 -4.42 -13.66 10.19
CA THR A 13 -3.87 -13.11 11.43
C THR A 13 -2.58 -12.38 11.14
N TYR A 14 -2.36 -11.25 11.83
CA TYR A 14 -1.11 -10.51 11.77
C TYR A 14 -0.44 -10.55 13.14
N ARG A 15 0.73 -11.21 13.22
CA ARG A 15 1.49 -11.40 14.47
C ARG A 15 0.64 -12.01 15.60
N GLY A 16 -0.24 -12.95 15.25
CA GLY A 16 -1.11 -13.66 16.20
C GLY A 16 -2.41 -12.93 16.57
N LYS A 17 -2.71 -11.77 15.95
CA LYS A 17 -3.94 -11.01 16.17
C LYS A 17 -4.87 -11.04 14.97
N THR A 18 -6.17 -11.01 15.23
CA THR A 18 -7.19 -10.90 14.18
C THR A 18 -7.29 -9.48 13.65
N ILE A 19 -7.92 -9.30 12.48
CA ILE A 19 -8.11 -7.96 11.88
C ILE A 19 -8.97 -7.07 12.78
N GLU A 20 -9.98 -7.65 13.44
CA GLU A 20 -10.93 -6.92 14.28
C GLU A 20 -10.24 -6.38 15.54
N GLU A 21 -9.44 -7.21 16.20
CA GLU A 21 -8.59 -6.81 17.32
C GLU A 21 -7.62 -5.69 16.92
N LEU A 22 -7.04 -5.77 15.71
CA LEU A 22 -6.11 -4.75 15.25
C LEU A 22 -6.78 -3.42 14.92
N LYS A 23 -8.05 -3.44 14.50
CA LYS A 23 -8.83 -2.23 14.20
C LYS A 23 -9.27 -1.48 15.45
N SER A 24 -9.53 -2.19 16.55
CA SER A 24 -9.90 -1.58 17.83
C SER A 24 -8.72 -0.94 18.55
N MET A 25 -7.50 -1.43 18.31
CA MET A 25 -6.27 -0.89 18.91
C MET A 25 -5.89 0.49 18.37
N GLU A 26 -5.26 1.28 19.24
CA GLU A 26 -4.69 2.56 18.83
C GLU A 26 -3.40 2.35 18.02
N VAL A 27 -3.04 3.33 17.17
CA VAL A 27 -1.86 3.22 16.30
C VAL A 27 -0.55 3.13 17.11
N ARG A 28 -0.49 3.72 18.31
CA ARG A 28 0.67 3.60 19.21
C ARG A 28 0.84 2.18 19.72
N GLU A 29 -0.24 1.53 20.14
CA GLU A 29 -0.21 0.16 20.63
C GLU A 29 0.14 -0.84 19.51
N PHE A 30 -0.42 -0.60 18.32
CA PHE A 30 -0.11 -1.38 17.12
C PHE A 30 1.39 -1.36 16.77
N SER A 31 2.11 -0.27 17.09
CA SER A 31 3.54 -0.12 16.78
C SER A 31 4.43 -1.22 17.40
N ARG A 32 4.01 -1.81 18.52
CA ARG A 32 4.73 -2.91 19.20
C ARG A 32 4.87 -4.15 18.29
N TYR A 33 3.90 -4.37 17.40
CA TYR A 33 3.84 -5.49 16.47
C TYR A 33 4.54 -5.23 15.13
N LEU A 34 5.09 -4.02 14.94
CA LEU A 34 5.79 -3.63 13.72
C LEU A 34 7.30 -3.88 13.81
N LYS A 35 7.92 -3.97 12.63
CA LYS A 35 9.39 -3.96 12.48
C LYS A 35 9.99 -2.64 12.96
N SER A 36 11.25 -2.65 13.42
CA SER A 36 11.92 -1.53 14.08
C SER A 36 11.83 -0.19 13.34
N ARG A 37 11.99 -0.20 12.01
CA ARG A 37 11.89 1.01 11.17
C ARG A 37 10.49 1.62 11.20
N ALA A 38 9.47 0.78 11.05
CA ALA A 38 8.08 1.22 11.04
C ALA A 38 7.64 1.69 12.44
N ARG A 39 8.05 0.95 13.48
CA ARG A 39 7.86 1.33 14.88
C ARG A 39 8.46 2.70 15.19
N ARG A 40 9.71 2.95 14.80
CA ARG A 40 10.38 4.26 14.99
C ARG A 40 9.61 5.39 14.31
N THR A 41 9.12 5.19 13.09
CA THR A 41 8.34 6.20 12.38
C THR A 41 7.02 6.49 13.11
N ILE A 42 6.27 5.47 13.54
CA ILE A 42 5.01 5.69 14.28
C ILE A 42 5.25 6.41 15.60
N ILE A 43 6.29 6.03 16.36
CA ILE A 43 6.62 6.68 17.63
C ILE A 43 6.96 8.16 17.42
N ARG A 44 7.67 8.50 16.34
CA ARG A 44 8.09 9.88 16.05
C ARG A 44 7.03 10.73 15.36
N GLN A 45 6.19 10.12 14.53
CA GLN A 45 5.25 10.79 13.62
C GLN A 45 3.86 10.17 13.74
N PHE A 46 3.37 10.01 14.97
CA PHE A 46 2.06 9.44 15.22
C PHE A 46 0.93 10.32 14.62
N ASP A 47 1.06 11.64 14.79
CA ASP A 47 0.02 12.60 14.38
C ASP A 47 -0.22 12.62 12.88
N ASP A 48 0.82 12.46 12.06
CA ASP A 48 0.72 12.46 10.60
C ASP A 48 -0.19 11.33 10.11
N VAL A 49 -0.06 10.15 10.72
CA VAL A 49 -0.84 8.97 10.39
C VAL A 49 -2.29 9.17 10.82
N GLY A 50 -2.53 9.64 12.05
CA GLY A 50 -3.89 9.93 12.55
C GLY A 50 -4.61 10.98 11.70
N LYS A 51 -3.93 12.10 11.39
CA LYS A 51 -4.45 13.16 10.52
C LYS A 51 -4.78 12.64 9.12
N PHE A 52 -3.99 11.71 8.58
CA PHE A 52 -4.29 11.11 7.28
C PHE A 52 -5.54 10.21 7.34
N VAL A 53 -5.66 9.36 8.36
CA VAL A 53 -6.81 8.47 8.52
C VAL A 53 -8.12 9.26 8.67
N ASN A 54 -8.12 10.33 9.47
CA ASN A 54 -9.32 11.17 9.65
C ASN A 54 -9.74 11.83 8.33
N ARG A 55 -8.80 12.43 7.61
CA ARG A 55 -9.06 12.99 6.27
C ARG A 55 -9.53 11.92 5.27
N ALA A 56 -9.02 10.70 5.36
CA ALA A 56 -9.45 9.60 4.51
C ALA A 56 -10.91 9.21 4.81
N LYS A 57 -11.28 9.09 6.09
CA LYS A 57 -12.66 8.82 6.53
C LYS A 57 -13.64 9.89 6.03
N GLU A 58 -13.30 11.17 6.17
CA GLU A 58 -14.12 12.28 5.66
C GLU A 58 -14.30 12.27 4.14
N LYS A 59 -13.31 11.80 3.39
CA LYS A 59 -13.42 11.67 1.93
C LYS A 59 -14.32 10.51 1.54
N ILE A 60 -14.25 9.40 2.28
CA ILE A 60 -15.11 8.24 2.09
C ILE A 60 -16.58 8.63 2.30
N THR A 61 -16.89 9.36 3.38
CA THR A 61 -18.28 9.82 3.62
C THR A 61 -18.81 10.73 2.52
N LYS A 62 -17.93 11.50 1.89
CA LYS A 62 -18.25 12.37 0.74
C LYS A 62 -18.16 11.66 -0.62
N ASN A 63 -17.95 10.34 -0.66
CA ASN A 63 -17.71 9.56 -1.88
C ASN A 63 -16.61 10.12 -2.79
N LYS A 64 -15.59 10.78 -2.20
CA LYS A 64 -14.45 11.37 -2.92
C LYS A 64 -13.26 10.42 -2.89
N GLN A 65 -12.53 10.38 -4.00
CA GLN A 65 -11.30 9.58 -4.10
C GLN A 65 -10.22 10.10 -3.13
N ILE A 66 -9.63 9.18 -2.35
CA ILE A 66 -8.50 9.48 -1.48
C ILE A 66 -7.24 9.53 -2.33
N ARG A 67 -6.62 10.71 -2.44
CA ARG A 67 -5.34 10.91 -3.16
C ARG A 67 -4.28 11.36 -2.18
N THR A 68 -3.06 10.81 -2.29
CA THR A 68 -1.93 11.16 -1.45
C THR A 68 -0.61 11.23 -2.22
N HIS A 69 0.22 12.20 -1.84
CA HIS A 69 1.63 12.30 -2.26
C HIS A 69 2.58 11.71 -1.21
N ARG A 70 2.08 11.46 0.02
CA ARG A 70 2.86 10.93 1.13
C ARG A 70 3.06 9.43 0.93
N ARG A 71 4.20 9.06 0.35
CA ARG A 71 4.63 7.67 0.07
C ARG A 71 5.31 7.00 1.26
N ASP A 72 5.67 7.80 2.26
CA ASP A 72 6.38 7.42 3.49
C ASP A 72 5.46 6.86 4.59
N LEU A 73 4.16 7.16 4.51
CA LEU A 73 3.14 6.70 5.46
C LEU A 73 3.10 5.17 5.57
N ILE A 74 2.93 4.70 6.81
CA ILE A 74 2.80 3.28 7.14
C ILE A 74 1.33 2.89 7.11
N ILE A 75 1.05 1.70 6.58
CA ILE A 75 -0.30 1.13 6.55
C ILE A 75 -0.68 0.65 7.95
N VAL A 76 -1.77 1.21 8.45
CA VAL A 76 -2.34 0.98 9.78
C VAL A 76 -3.64 0.19 9.65
N PRO A 77 -4.06 -0.61 10.66
CA PRO A 77 -5.28 -1.41 10.61
C PRO A 77 -6.55 -0.66 10.21
N GLN A 78 -6.67 0.62 10.59
CA GLN A 78 -7.81 1.46 10.23
C GLN A 78 -7.91 1.75 8.72
N MET A 79 -6.83 1.56 7.95
CA MET A 79 -6.80 1.77 6.50
C MET A 79 -7.24 0.55 5.70
N ILE A 80 -7.43 -0.61 6.33
CA ILE A 80 -7.82 -1.85 5.64
C ILE A 80 -9.20 -1.66 5.00
N GLY A 81 -9.30 -1.98 3.71
CA GLY A 81 -10.51 -1.79 2.91
C GLY A 81 -10.64 -0.40 2.28
N MET A 82 -9.70 0.52 2.53
CA MET A 82 -9.67 1.81 1.84
C MET A 82 -8.98 1.69 0.47
N ARG A 83 -9.54 2.37 -0.53
CA ARG A 83 -8.93 2.56 -1.85
C ARG A 83 -8.18 3.88 -1.89
N ILE A 84 -6.85 3.83 -1.93
CA ILE A 84 -5.98 5.02 -1.83
C ILE A 84 -5.21 5.20 -3.13
N GLY A 85 -5.36 6.36 -3.76
CA GLY A 85 -4.53 6.80 -4.88
C GLY A 85 -3.18 7.31 -4.39
N VAL A 86 -2.11 6.54 -4.63
CA VAL A 86 -0.74 6.90 -4.26
C VAL A 86 -0.01 7.48 -5.47
N HIS A 87 0.52 8.70 -5.34
CA HIS A 87 1.27 9.36 -6.41
C HIS A 87 2.59 8.64 -6.71
N ASN A 88 2.85 8.34 -7.98
CA ASN A 88 4.10 7.70 -8.43
C ASN A 88 5.11 8.68 -9.07
N GLY A 89 4.78 9.97 -9.16
CA GLY A 89 5.57 11.00 -9.85
C GLY A 89 4.89 11.56 -11.10
N LYS A 90 3.94 10.82 -11.68
CA LYS A 90 3.18 11.23 -12.87
C LYS A 90 1.66 11.12 -12.66
N THR A 91 1.23 10.02 -12.03
CA THR A 91 -0.18 9.65 -11.87
C THR A 91 -0.44 9.12 -10.46
N PHE A 92 -1.71 9.09 -10.07
CA PHE A 92 -2.13 8.44 -8.82
C PHE A 92 -2.56 7.02 -9.14
N ILE A 93 -1.81 6.05 -8.61
CA ILE A 93 -2.14 4.63 -8.76
C ILE A 93 -3.10 4.26 -7.62
N PRO A 94 -4.32 3.78 -7.92
CA PRO A 94 -5.23 3.30 -6.89
C PRO A 94 -4.70 1.99 -6.30
N VAL A 95 -4.57 1.95 -4.98
CA VAL A 95 -4.16 0.77 -4.20
C VAL A 95 -5.31 0.42 -3.27
N ASP A 96 -5.85 -0.79 -3.41
CA ASP A 96 -6.83 -1.35 -2.49
C ASP A 96 -6.08 -2.01 -1.33
N ILE A 97 -6.25 -1.50 -0.11
CA ILE A 97 -5.46 -1.93 1.05
C ILE A 97 -6.03 -3.22 1.63
N ILE A 98 -5.24 -4.28 1.55
CA ILE A 98 -5.50 -5.59 2.17
C ILE A 98 -4.68 -5.78 3.47
N GLY A 99 -5.12 -6.70 4.32
CA GLY A 99 -4.51 -6.96 5.64
C GLY A 99 -3.04 -7.39 5.57
N GLU A 100 -2.63 -8.05 4.48
CA GLU A 100 -1.24 -8.46 4.25
C GLU A 100 -0.27 -7.30 4.11
N MET A 101 -0.78 -6.10 3.78
CA MET A 101 0.03 -4.89 3.60
C MET A 101 0.32 -4.16 4.92
N LEU A 102 -0.16 -4.66 6.06
CA LEU A 102 0.06 -4.04 7.37
C LEU A 102 1.55 -3.87 7.69
N GLY A 103 1.92 -2.67 8.15
CA GLY A 103 3.30 -2.35 8.52
C GLY A 103 4.23 -2.00 7.37
N HIS A 104 3.78 -2.13 6.11
CA HIS A 104 4.49 -1.65 4.92
C HIS A 104 4.23 -0.15 4.68
N ARG A 105 5.07 0.48 3.84
CA ARG A 105 4.84 1.86 3.41
C ARG A 105 3.98 1.93 2.16
N LEU A 106 3.14 2.96 2.05
CA LEU A 106 2.27 3.17 0.88
C LEU A 106 3.06 3.24 -0.44
N GLY A 107 4.27 3.80 -0.41
CA GLY A 107 5.12 3.91 -1.59
C GLY A 107 5.58 2.56 -2.17
N GLU A 108 5.59 1.48 -1.38
CA GLU A 108 6.01 0.15 -1.85
C GLU A 108 5.04 -0.41 -2.90
N PHE A 109 3.77 -0.01 -2.82
CA PHE A 109 2.69 -0.49 -3.72
C PHE A 109 2.51 0.39 -4.96
N SER A 110 3.27 1.46 -5.09
CA SER A 110 3.19 2.41 -6.21
C SER A 110 4.55 2.56 -6.85
N LEU A 111 4.79 1.80 -7.93
CA LEU A 111 6.06 1.81 -8.65
C LEU A 111 6.30 3.18 -9.31
N THR A 112 7.46 3.77 -9.03
CA THR A 112 7.90 5.05 -9.61
C THR A 112 8.46 4.91 -11.02
N ARG A 113 8.95 3.72 -11.37
CA ARG A 113 9.57 3.40 -12.66
C ARG A 113 8.87 2.20 -13.28
N GLY A 114 8.72 2.23 -14.61
CA GLY A 114 8.25 1.08 -15.37
C GLY A 114 9.28 -0.05 -15.37
N LYS A 115 8.81 -1.29 -15.58
CA LYS A 115 9.69 -2.44 -15.77
C LYS A 115 10.44 -2.27 -17.09
N ILE A 116 11.77 -2.24 -17.04
CA ILE A 116 12.61 -2.23 -18.23
C ILE A 116 12.59 -3.64 -18.82
N LYS A 117 12.28 -3.74 -20.11
CA LYS A 117 12.44 -4.97 -20.90
C LYS A 117 13.57 -4.74 -21.88
N HIS A 118 14.63 -5.53 -21.79
CA HIS A 118 15.70 -5.51 -22.79
C HIS A 118 15.17 -6.13 -24.08
N GLY A 119 15.30 -5.40 -25.19
CA GLY A 119 15.06 -5.93 -26.54
C GLY A 119 16.29 -6.65 -27.08
N LYS A 120 16.19 -7.18 -28.30
CA LYS A 120 17.37 -7.64 -29.05
C LYS A 120 18.28 -6.45 -29.35
N ALA A 121 19.60 -6.67 -29.32
CA ALA A 121 20.56 -5.65 -29.75
C ALA A 121 20.36 -5.40 -31.25
N GLY A 122 19.97 -4.18 -31.63
CA GLY A 122 19.93 -3.77 -33.03
C GLY A 122 21.36 -3.62 -33.58
N VAL A 123 21.56 -3.96 -34.86
CA VAL A 123 22.84 -3.71 -35.55
C VAL A 123 23.11 -2.20 -35.55
N GLY A 124 24.21 -1.76 -34.95
CA GLY A 124 24.57 -0.34 -34.81
C GLY A 124 24.14 0.34 -33.50
N ALA A 125 23.55 -0.38 -32.54
CA ALA A 125 23.12 0.20 -31.27
C ALA A 125 24.31 0.46 -30.31
N THR A 126 24.96 1.62 -30.42
CA THR A 126 25.88 2.12 -29.40
C THR A 126 25.18 3.15 -28.51
N LYS A 127 25.06 2.82 -27.22
CA LYS A 127 24.72 3.73 -26.10
C LYS A 127 23.32 4.39 -26.13
N GLY A 128 22.28 3.59 -25.88
CA GLY A 128 21.09 4.08 -25.17
C GLY A 128 19.74 3.77 -25.81
N THR A 129 18.70 3.72 -24.98
CA THR A 129 17.30 3.44 -25.37
C THR A 129 16.61 4.58 -26.13
N LYS A 130 17.35 5.64 -26.51
CA LYS A 130 16.78 6.83 -27.15
C LYS A 130 16.41 6.58 -28.61
N ALA A 131 17.06 5.62 -29.26
CA ALA A 131 16.67 5.12 -30.57
C ALA A 131 15.90 3.81 -30.38
N LEU A 132 14.57 3.86 -30.47
CA LEU A 132 13.77 2.65 -30.66
C LEU A 132 14.19 2.02 -31.98
N SER A 133 14.57 0.74 -31.97
CA SER A 133 14.56 -0.05 -33.19
C SER A 133 13.15 0.03 -33.75
N LYS A 134 12.97 0.62 -34.94
CA LYS A 134 11.71 0.44 -35.67
C LYS A 134 11.46 -1.06 -35.79
N LYS A 135 10.19 -1.43 -35.61
CA LYS A 135 9.70 -2.78 -35.90
C LYS A 135 9.84 -3.05 -37.38
#